data_AF-A0A952QAB1-F1
#
_entry.id   AF-A0A952QAB1-F1
#
_cell.length_a   1.000
_cell.length_b   1.000
_cell.length_c   1.000
_cell.angle_alpha   90.00
_cell.angle_beta   90.00
_cell.angle_gamma   90.00
#
_symmetry.space_group_name_H-M   'P 1'
#
loop_
_entity.id
_entity.type
_entity.pdbx_description
1 polymer ?
#
loop_
_entity_poly.entity_id
_entity_poly.type
_entity_poly.pdbx_seq_one_letter_code
_entity_poly.pdbx_strand_id
1 'polypeptide(L)'
;MRRCLRPADAIIRIGTFIIKEDNLAQMYTARDLVGVLGIVPTPATADAGRWDETNTVEVDVTISMIRDVAPVVDAIMTLGTFGEGATLTEDEVVTFMTAVVSESGKTPVFAGATTLNTRDTIRRAR
;
A
#
# COMPACT_ATOMS: atom_id res chain seq x y z
N MET A 1 -15.88 -6.52 -22.99
CA MET A 1 -14.68 -6.85 -23.80
C MET A 1 -13.45 -6.37 -23.04
N ARG A 2 -12.69 -7.28 -22.41
CA ARG A 2 -11.46 -6.93 -21.68
C ARG A 2 -10.34 -6.74 -22.69
N ARG A 3 -9.78 -5.53 -22.77
CA ARG A 3 -8.67 -5.23 -23.66
C ARG A 3 -7.43 -5.91 -23.12
N CYS A 4 -7.02 -6.99 -23.77
CA CYS A 4 -5.68 -7.55 -23.66
C CYS A 4 -4.69 -6.41 -23.95
N LEU A 5 -3.98 -5.92 -22.92
CA LEU A 5 -2.89 -4.98 -23.12
C LEU A 5 -1.77 -5.75 -23.79
N ARG A 6 -1.46 -5.37 -25.03
CA ARG A 6 -0.31 -5.87 -25.77
C ARG A 6 0.97 -5.38 -25.07
N PRO A 7 2.03 -6.21 -24.97
CA PRO A 7 3.34 -5.66 -24.66
C PRO A 7 3.76 -4.84 -25.88
N ALA A 8 3.76 -3.52 -25.74
CA ALA A 8 4.42 -2.65 -26.69
C ALA A 8 5.84 -2.45 -26.15
N ASP A 9 6.81 -2.88 -26.95
CA ASP A 9 8.24 -2.77 -26.71
C ASP A 9 8.64 -1.33 -26.39
N ALA A 10 8.61 -0.96 -25.11
CA ALA A 10 9.07 0.33 -24.63
C ALA A 10 10.50 0.17 -24.11
N ILE A 11 11.47 0.18 -25.03
CA ILE A 11 12.89 0.33 -24.70
C ILE A 11 13.08 1.75 -24.15
N ILE A 12 13.07 1.93 -22.83
CA ILE A 12 13.50 3.16 -22.19
C ILE A 12 15.03 3.21 -22.27
N ARG A 13 15.54 3.94 -23.27
CA ARG A 13 16.98 4.09 -23.51
C ARG A 13 17.51 5.26 -22.69
N ILE A 14 17.84 5.01 -21.42
CA ILE A 14 18.72 5.88 -20.63
C ILE A 14 20.09 5.19 -20.60
N GLY A 15 21.17 5.95 -20.79
CA GLY A 15 22.52 5.46 -21.07
C GLY A 15 22.96 4.16 -20.37
N THR A 16 23.48 3.23 -21.18
CA THR A 16 24.42 2.15 -20.84
C THR A 16 24.13 1.21 -19.64
N PHE A 17 22.87 0.96 -19.28
CA PHE A 17 22.54 -0.17 -18.39
C PHE A 17 21.30 -0.91 -18.90
N ILE A 18 21.47 -2.19 -19.25
CA ILE A 18 20.34 -3.12 -19.43
C ILE A 18 19.94 -3.56 -18.02
N ILE A 19 18.93 -2.92 -17.44
CA ILE A 19 18.30 -3.41 -16.21
C ILE A 19 17.38 -4.57 -16.62
N LYS A 20 17.61 -5.74 -16.04
CA LYS A 20 16.80 -6.94 -16.23
C LYS A 20 15.34 -6.61 -15.83
N GLU A 21 14.39 -6.82 -16.73
CA GLU A 21 12.97 -6.41 -16.61
C GLU A 21 12.26 -6.94 -15.36
N ASP A 22 12.79 -7.97 -14.71
CA ASP A 22 12.13 -8.69 -13.61
C ASP A 22 12.08 -7.92 -12.27
N ASN A 23 12.60 -6.69 -12.20
CA ASN A 23 12.69 -5.94 -10.93
C ASN A 23 12.52 -4.41 -11.06
N LEU A 24 11.75 -3.94 -12.05
CA LEU A 24 11.31 -2.55 -12.08
C LEU A 24 9.98 -2.45 -11.33
N ALA A 25 9.99 -1.76 -10.19
CA ALA A 25 8.78 -1.30 -9.54
C ALA A 25 7.89 -0.64 -10.60
N GLN A 26 6.65 -1.13 -10.73
CA GLN A 26 5.71 -0.60 -11.70
C GLN A 26 5.58 0.91 -11.49
N MET A 27 6.03 1.69 -12.47
CA MET A 27 6.01 3.14 -12.40
C MET A 27 4.61 3.63 -12.80
N TYR A 28 3.83 4.03 -11.81
CA TYR A 28 2.52 4.65 -12.04
C TYR A 28 2.66 6.09 -12.56
N THR A 29 1.80 6.46 -13.49
CA THR A 29 1.61 7.82 -13.98
C THR A 29 0.27 8.37 -13.51
N ALA A 30 0.06 9.67 -13.62
CA ALA A 30 -1.23 10.28 -13.30
C ALA A 30 -2.41 9.71 -14.12
N ARG A 31 -2.16 9.11 -15.30
CA ARG A 31 -3.19 8.49 -16.13
C ARG A 31 -3.65 7.13 -15.61
N ASP A 32 -2.86 6.52 -14.73
CA ASP A 32 -3.17 5.21 -14.14
C ASP A 32 -4.02 5.34 -12.86
N LEU A 33 -4.16 6.56 -12.30
CA LEU A 33 -4.91 6.84 -11.06
C LEU A 33 -6.26 7.50 -11.37
N VAL A 34 -7.15 6.74 -11.97
CA VAL A 34 -8.51 7.18 -12.35
C VAL A 34 -9.55 6.20 -11.83
N GLY A 35 -10.71 6.72 -11.40
CA GLY A 35 -11.78 5.92 -10.81
C GLY A 35 -11.87 6.09 -9.29
N VAL A 36 -12.08 4.98 -8.57
CA VAL A 36 -12.23 4.97 -7.11
C VAL A 36 -10.88 4.65 -6.46
N LEU A 37 -10.28 5.66 -5.81
CA LEU A 37 -9.09 5.50 -4.98
C LEU A 37 -9.54 5.34 -3.53
N GLY A 38 -9.65 4.09 -3.08
CA GLY A 38 -10.21 3.75 -1.77
C GLY A 38 -9.19 3.96 -0.65
N ILE A 39 -9.49 4.83 0.31
CA ILE A 39 -8.72 4.95 1.55
C ILE A 39 -9.35 4.05 2.61
N VAL A 40 -8.58 3.12 3.18
CA VAL A 40 -9.06 2.18 4.21
C VAL A 40 -8.54 2.54 5.60
N PRO A 41 -9.31 2.25 6.68
CA PRO A 41 -8.81 2.41 8.04
C PRO A 41 -7.81 1.31 8.39
N THR A 42 -7.19 1.42 9.57
CA THR A 42 -6.46 0.32 10.20
C THR A 42 -7.38 -0.34 11.22
N PRO A 43 -7.93 -1.54 10.97
CA PRO A 43 -8.71 -2.26 11.98
C PRO A 43 -7.89 -2.49 13.25
N ALA A 44 -8.47 -2.19 14.40
CA ALA A 44 -7.78 -2.17 15.68
C ALA A 44 -8.38 -3.15 16.68
N THR A 45 -7.54 -3.71 17.55
CA THR A 45 -7.96 -4.66 18.59
C THR A 45 -8.83 -3.97 19.64
N ALA A 46 -9.62 -4.73 20.38
CA ALA A 46 -10.54 -4.17 21.37
C ALA A 46 -9.84 -3.33 22.46
N ASP A 47 -8.57 -3.61 22.73
CA ASP A 47 -7.70 -2.96 23.71
C ASP A 47 -6.83 -1.84 23.13
N ALA A 48 -6.90 -1.55 21.82
CA ALA A 48 -6.08 -0.54 21.15
C ALA A 48 -6.20 0.89 21.71
N GLY A 49 -7.25 1.18 22.49
CA GLY A 49 -7.41 2.45 23.20
C GLY A 49 -6.48 2.63 24.41
N ARG A 50 -5.72 1.59 24.79
CA ARG A 50 -4.78 1.61 25.91
C ARG A 50 -3.37 1.96 25.42
N TRP A 51 -2.71 2.88 26.12
CA TRP A 51 -1.38 3.37 25.74
C TRP A 51 -0.25 2.36 25.98
N ASP A 52 -0.48 1.37 26.87
CA ASP A 52 0.49 0.34 27.25
C ASP A 52 0.41 -0.92 26.38
N GLU A 53 -0.53 -0.96 25.43
CA GLU A 53 -0.72 -2.09 24.52
C GLU A 53 0.12 -1.94 23.26
N THR A 54 0.44 -3.09 22.67
CA THR A 54 1.21 -3.21 21.42
C THR A 54 0.63 -4.33 20.57
N ASN A 55 0.89 -4.31 19.27
CA ASN A 55 0.32 -5.26 18.30
C ASN A 55 -1.19 -5.11 18.20
N THR A 56 -1.67 -3.87 18.17
CA THR A 56 -3.10 -3.55 18.25
C THR A 56 -3.79 -3.59 16.89
N VAL A 57 -3.20 -4.24 15.88
CA VAL A 57 -3.77 -4.39 14.53
C VAL A 57 -4.60 -5.67 14.46
N GLU A 58 -5.88 -5.55 14.09
CA GLU A 58 -6.75 -6.71 13.84
C GLU A 58 -6.47 -7.29 12.46
N VAL A 59 -5.52 -8.22 12.39
CA VAL A 59 -5.03 -8.81 11.14
C VAL A 59 -6.13 -9.54 10.36
N ASP A 60 -6.96 -10.35 11.04
CA ASP A 60 -8.01 -11.11 10.37
C ASP A 60 -9.10 -10.21 9.77
N VAL A 61 -9.46 -9.14 10.49
CA VAL A 61 -10.40 -8.12 9.99
C VAL A 61 -9.78 -7.35 8.84
N THR A 62 -8.48 -7.04 8.90
CA THR A 62 -7.75 -6.40 7.81
C THR A 62 -7.77 -7.25 6.55
N ILE A 63 -7.47 -8.55 6.67
CA ILE A 63 -7.51 -9.52 5.56
C ILE A 63 -8.91 -9.57 4.95
N SER A 64 -9.95 -9.71 5.78
CA SER A 64 -11.33 -9.74 5.30
C SER A 64 -11.72 -8.46 4.58
N MET A 65 -11.41 -7.30 5.17
CA MET A 65 -11.69 -5.99 4.58
C MET A 65 -11.04 -5.83 3.20
N ILE A 66 -9.77 -6.21 3.06
CA ILE A 66 -9.05 -6.05 1.79
C ILE A 66 -9.56 -7.01 0.72
N ARG A 67 -9.95 -8.25 1.08
CA ARG A 67 -10.61 -9.18 0.15
C ARG A 67 -11.90 -8.59 -0.45
N ASP A 68 -12.66 -7.85 0.35
CA ASP A 68 -13.92 -7.23 -0.08
C ASP A 68 -13.68 -5.93 -0.87
N VAL A 69 -12.70 -5.12 -0.47
CA VAL A 69 -12.41 -3.80 -1.07
C VAL A 69 -11.61 -3.90 -2.37
N ALA A 70 -10.56 -4.73 -2.42
CA ALA A 70 -9.63 -4.77 -3.54
C ALA A 70 -10.30 -5.01 -4.91
N PRO A 71 -11.32 -5.88 -5.05
CA PRO A 71 -11.95 -6.13 -6.35
C PRO A 71 -12.83 -4.99 -6.89
N VAL A 72 -13.19 -4.01 -6.06
CA VAL A 72 -14.19 -2.98 -6.40
C VAL A 72 -13.63 -1.55 -6.44
N VAL A 73 -12.33 -1.38 -6.20
CA VAL A 73 -11.62 -0.09 -6.29
C VAL A 73 -10.48 -0.15 -7.30
N ASP A 74 -10.09 1.01 -7.82
CA ASP A 74 -9.01 1.15 -8.80
C ASP A 74 -7.63 1.26 -8.13
N ALA A 75 -7.58 1.71 -6.87
CA ALA A 75 -6.40 1.65 -6.00
C ALA A 75 -6.80 1.66 -4.52
N ILE A 76 -5.92 1.14 -3.67
CA ILE A 76 -6.03 1.19 -2.21
C ILE A 76 -4.98 2.16 -1.67
N MET A 77 -5.40 3.03 -0.77
CA MET A 77 -4.52 3.92 0.00
C MET A 77 -4.69 3.62 1.49
N THR A 78 -3.60 3.64 2.24
CA THR A 78 -3.59 3.28 3.66
C THR A 78 -2.86 4.32 4.51
N LEU A 79 -2.96 4.22 5.84
CA LEU A 79 -2.12 4.97 6.79
C LEU A 79 -2.17 6.50 6.60
N GLY A 80 -3.33 7.01 6.20
CA GLY A 80 -3.64 8.44 6.27
C GLY A 80 -4.00 8.88 7.69
N THR A 81 -4.69 10.01 7.84
CA THR A 81 -5.10 10.51 9.17
C THR A 81 -6.01 9.53 9.90
N PHE A 82 -7.14 9.11 9.29
CA PHE A 82 -8.05 8.15 9.91
C PHE A 82 -7.57 6.70 9.80
N GLY A 83 -6.54 6.44 8.98
CA GLY A 83 -5.80 5.19 8.98
C GLY A 83 -4.74 5.12 10.07
N GLU A 84 -4.67 6.13 10.94
CA GLU A 84 -3.83 6.12 12.14
C GLU A 84 -2.32 6.05 11.88
N GLY A 85 -1.87 6.55 10.72
CA GLY A 85 -0.43 6.56 10.37
C GLY A 85 0.48 7.34 11.34
N ALA A 86 -0.12 8.15 12.23
CA ALA A 86 0.57 8.91 13.27
C ALA A 86 0.65 8.19 14.63
N THR A 87 -0.22 7.22 14.91
CA THR A 87 -0.39 6.61 16.24
C THR A 87 0.08 5.16 16.31
N LEU A 88 0.21 4.48 15.17
CA LEU A 88 0.77 3.13 15.11
C LEU A 88 2.28 3.12 15.36
N THR A 89 2.74 2.06 16.02
CA THR A 89 4.17 1.70 16.08
C THR A 89 4.69 1.28 14.70
N GLU A 90 6.02 1.25 14.53
CA GLU A 90 6.62 0.79 13.27
C GLU A 90 6.28 -0.68 12.98
N ASP A 91 6.29 -1.53 14.01
CA ASP A 91 5.99 -2.97 13.87
C ASP A 91 4.52 -3.19 13.49
N GLU A 92 3.60 -2.37 14.00
CA GLU A 92 2.19 -2.40 13.60
C GLU A 92 1.99 -1.92 12.17
N VAL A 93 2.71 -0.87 11.73
CA VAL A 93 2.71 -0.43 10.33
C VAL A 93 3.15 -1.58 9.41
N VAL A 94 4.23 -2.28 9.75
CA VAL A 94 4.69 -3.45 8.96
C VAL A 94 3.68 -4.58 8.97
N THR A 95 3.10 -4.90 10.14
CA THR A 95 2.09 -5.96 10.30
C THR A 95 0.86 -5.68 9.45
N PHE A 96 0.31 -4.48 9.56
CA PHE A 96 -0.86 -4.05 8.79
C PHE A 96 -0.58 -4.04 7.28
N MET A 97 0.55 -3.47 6.85
CA MET A 97 0.89 -3.44 5.43
C MET A 97 1.16 -4.82 4.84
N THR A 98 1.72 -5.74 5.62
CA THR A 98 1.89 -7.14 5.22
C THR A 98 0.53 -7.81 4.95
N ALA A 99 -0.44 -7.61 5.86
CA ALA A 99 -1.80 -8.11 5.68
C ALA A 99 -2.48 -7.51 4.44
N VAL A 100 -2.38 -6.18 4.25
CA VAL A 100 -2.97 -5.49 3.10
C VAL A 100 -2.41 -5.99 1.78
N VAL A 101 -1.07 -6.07 1.65
CA VAL A 101 -0.43 -6.49 0.40
C VAL A 101 -0.69 -7.96 0.10
N SER A 102 -0.86 -8.81 1.12
CA SER A 102 -1.14 -10.23 0.91
C SER A 102 -2.48 -10.51 0.21
N GLU A 103 -3.45 -9.61 0.35
CA GLU A 103 -4.81 -9.79 -0.16
C GLU A 103 -5.22 -8.78 -1.25
N SER A 104 -4.38 -7.80 -1.56
CA SER A 104 -4.69 -6.77 -2.57
C SER A 104 -4.70 -7.29 -4.00
N GLY A 105 -4.13 -8.47 -4.25
CA GLY A 105 -4.08 -9.12 -5.55
C GLY A 105 -3.34 -8.25 -6.59
N LYS A 106 -4.08 -7.72 -7.57
CA LYS A 106 -3.54 -6.84 -8.61
C LYS A 106 -3.88 -5.36 -8.40
N THR A 107 -4.66 -5.05 -7.37
CA THR A 107 -5.08 -3.68 -7.07
C THR A 107 -3.87 -2.92 -6.51
N PRO A 108 -3.47 -1.80 -7.11
CA PRO A 108 -2.36 -0.99 -6.60
C PRO A 108 -2.57 -0.57 -5.15
N VAL A 109 -1.52 -0.64 -4.33
CA VAL A 109 -1.53 -0.22 -2.92
C VAL A 109 -0.53 0.92 -2.72
N PHE A 110 -0.98 2.02 -2.12
CA PHE A 110 -0.17 3.17 -1.74
C PHE A 110 -0.15 3.30 -0.21
N ALA A 111 0.99 2.94 0.39
CA ALA A 111 1.20 3.03 1.83
C ALA A 111 1.51 4.46 2.27
N GLY A 112 0.78 4.98 3.25
CA GLY A 112 1.13 6.23 3.92
C GLY A 112 2.44 6.08 4.70
N ALA A 113 3.43 6.91 4.37
CA ALA A 113 4.75 6.90 5.01
C ALA A 113 5.09 8.24 5.68
N THR A 114 4.09 8.96 6.19
CA THR A 114 4.28 10.27 6.82
C THR A 114 4.98 10.11 8.18
N THR A 115 6.11 10.77 8.36
CA THR A 115 6.83 10.85 9.64
C THR A 115 7.26 12.31 9.90
N LEU A 116 7.91 12.57 11.05
CA LEU A 116 8.31 13.93 11.44
C LEU A 116 9.46 14.51 10.60
N ASN A 117 10.21 13.69 9.86
CA ASN A 117 11.34 14.18 9.08
C ASN A 117 11.58 13.38 7.79
N THR A 118 12.41 13.94 6.92
CA THR A 118 12.73 13.37 5.61
C THR A 118 13.41 12.00 5.70
N ARG A 119 14.33 11.81 6.66
CA ARG A 119 15.10 10.56 6.77
C ARG A 119 14.23 9.40 7.22
N ASP A 120 13.34 9.64 8.19
CA ASP A 120 12.41 8.62 8.68
C ASP A 120 11.35 8.28 7.64
N THR A 121 10.86 9.28 6.90
CA THR A 121 9.93 9.07 5.79
C THR A 121 10.57 8.21 4.70
N ILE A 122 11.82 8.51 4.31
CA ILE A 122 12.59 7.69 3.35
C ILE A 122 12.85 6.29 3.90
N ARG A 123 13.16 6.15 5.20
CA ARG A 123 13.40 4.86 5.84
C ARG A 123 12.13 3.99 5.82
N ARG A 124 10.98 4.56 6.20
CA ARG A 124 9.69 3.85 6.23
C ARG A 124 9.19 3.47 4.83
N ALA A 125 9.55 4.23 3.81
CA ALA A 125 9.14 3.99 2.42
C ALA A 125 9.99 2.94 1.67
N ARG A 126 11.08 2.44 2.27
CA ARG A 126 11.99 1.44 1.67
C ARG A 126 11.71 0.06 2.24
#